data_AF-A0A812VI85-F1
#
_entry.id   AF-A0A812VI85-F1
#
_cell.length_a   1.000
_cell.length_b   1.000
_cell.length_c   1.000
_cell.angle_alpha   90.00
_cell.angle_beta   90.00
_cell.angle_gamma   90.00
#
_symmetry.space_group_name_H-M   'P 1'
#
loop_
_entity.id
_entity.type
_entity.pdbx_description
1 polymer ?
#
loop_
_entity_poly.entity_id
_entity_poly.type
_entity_poly.pdbx_seq_one_letter_code
_entity_poly.pdbx_strand_id
1 'polypeptide(L)'
;CYGGTPLEVRGSRGEQVKPQVWSLQTGVEERIEVFAKTLMRPVQYSFIEDFELPASDNDVVQVRRYELNEAGLRQARLAFNCDAVFKSMSESGVLNRGSDCDVLPGMFDLTAASNNIPFVWSLPHFYLVEAQDSTQHPRNNLIGFVTPTGPRYRNMVVVERESGRVLQSMLKEQISIRLYKDDRNYFFTKHKSIAVPLYWRMDTKNATVAERQLLSSMQGTFRGLDAGFFACMILGGVCLLAALFVGMLLYRDNSLQSVR
;
A
#
# COMPACT_ATOMS: atom_id res chain seq x y z
N CYS A 1 10.19 -21.27 -11.31
CA CYS A 1 9.00 -20.90 -10.51
C CYS A 1 9.12 -21.58 -9.16
N TYR A 2 9.05 -20.84 -8.06
CA TYR A 2 9.18 -21.41 -6.71
C TYR A 2 7.78 -21.74 -6.18
N GLY A 3 7.56 -23.00 -5.85
CA GLY A 3 6.28 -23.51 -5.34
C GLY A 3 5.93 -22.90 -3.98
N GLY A 4 4.90 -22.06 -3.96
CA GLY A 4 4.28 -21.54 -2.75
C GLY A 4 2.82 -21.99 -2.64
N THR A 5 2.40 -22.36 -1.44
CA THR A 5 1.00 -22.62 -1.05
C THR A 5 0.10 -21.41 -1.35
N PRO A 6 -1.22 -21.59 -1.57
CA PRO A 6 -2.15 -20.49 -1.80
C PRO A 6 -2.06 -19.51 -0.62
N LEU A 7 -1.61 -18.29 -0.88
CA LEU A 7 -1.39 -17.29 0.15
C LEU A 7 -2.72 -16.66 0.57
N GLU A 8 -2.92 -16.64 1.87
CA GLU A 8 -3.82 -15.78 2.64
C GLU A 8 -4.03 -14.42 1.94
N VAL A 9 -5.29 -13.96 1.81
CA VAL A 9 -5.57 -12.58 1.37
C VAL A 9 -5.06 -11.64 2.47
N ARG A 10 -3.83 -11.16 2.32
CA ARG A 10 -3.21 -10.16 3.19
C ARG A 10 -3.42 -8.76 2.60
N GLY A 11 -3.34 -7.75 3.46
CA GLY A 11 -3.53 -6.36 3.08
C GLY A 11 -4.92 -5.83 3.37
N SER A 12 -4.99 -4.52 3.49
CA SER A 12 -6.24 -3.81 3.76
C SER A 12 -7.06 -3.59 2.48
N ARG A 13 -8.36 -3.33 2.62
CA ARG A 13 -9.26 -2.95 1.49
C ARG A 13 -8.92 -1.60 0.83
N GLY A 14 -7.72 -1.05 1.06
CA GLY A 14 -7.26 0.22 0.50
C GLY A 14 -7.86 1.48 1.13
N GLU A 15 -8.86 1.33 2.01
CA GLU A 15 -9.47 2.46 2.73
C GLU A 15 -8.84 2.72 4.11
N GLN A 16 -8.21 1.70 4.69
CA GLN A 16 -7.61 1.76 6.01
C GLN A 16 -6.49 0.73 6.10
N VAL A 17 -5.24 1.18 6.21
CA VAL A 17 -4.09 0.31 6.44
C VAL A 17 -4.02 -0.06 7.93
N LYS A 18 -3.33 -1.16 8.26
CA LYS A 18 -3.16 -1.58 9.65
C LYS A 18 -2.52 -0.42 10.46
N PRO A 19 -3.15 0.06 11.56
CA PRO A 19 -2.60 1.11 12.40
C PRO A 19 -1.29 0.70 13.06
N GLN A 20 -0.43 1.69 13.32
CA GLN A 20 0.81 1.48 14.06
C GLN A 20 0.53 1.00 15.50
N VAL A 21 -0.61 1.35 16.09
CA VAL A 21 -1.03 0.88 17.43
C VAL A 21 -1.14 -0.65 17.52
N TRP A 22 -1.33 -1.37 16.40
CA TRP A 22 -1.33 -2.84 16.37
C TRP A 22 0.02 -3.46 15.95
N SER A 23 1.04 -2.62 15.80
CA SER A 23 2.41 -2.97 15.46
C SER A 23 3.28 -2.55 16.65
N LEU A 24 3.63 -3.49 17.53
CA LEU A 24 4.57 -3.26 18.65
C LEU A 24 6.00 -2.91 18.17
N GLN A 25 6.20 -2.72 16.86
CA GLN A 25 7.47 -2.30 16.29
C GLN A 25 7.57 -0.78 16.28
N THR A 26 8.44 -0.26 17.14
CA THR A 26 8.97 1.10 17.04
C THR A 26 9.83 1.20 15.78
N GLY A 27 9.18 1.44 14.64
CA GLY A 27 9.85 1.59 13.35
C GLY A 27 8.91 2.22 12.32
N VAL A 28 9.49 2.90 11.34
CA VAL A 28 8.76 3.30 10.13
C VAL A 28 8.37 2.01 9.43
N GLU A 29 7.07 1.72 9.28
CA GLU A 29 6.64 0.65 8.38
C GLU A 29 7.08 1.06 6.97
N GLU A 30 8.21 0.51 6.52
CA GLU A 30 8.82 0.81 5.22
C GLU A 30 7.87 0.48 4.06
N ARG A 31 6.89 -0.40 4.30
CA ARG A 31 6.01 -0.95 3.28
C ARG A 31 4.62 -1.21 3.82
N ILE A 32 3.62 -0.99 2.98
CA ILE A 32 2.22 -1.33 3.26
C ILE A 32 1.67 -2.22 2.14
N GLU A 33 0.71 -3.08 2.47
CA GLU A 33 0.01 -3.91 1.49
C GLU A 33 -1.44 -3.44 1.32
N VAL A 34 -1.79 -3.10 0.08
CA VAL A 34 -3.11 -2.64 -0.33
C VAL A 34 -3.71 -3.63 -1.32
N PHE A 35 -4.91 -4.14 -1.04
CA PHE A 35 -5.59 -5.04 -1.96
C PHE A 35 -6.12 -4.27 -3.18
N ALA A 36 -5.55 -4.53 -4.35
CA ALA A 36 -5.99 -3.94 -5.60
C ALA A 36 -7.13 -4.77 -6.19
N LYS A 37 -8.37 -4.26 -6.10
CA LYS A 37 -9.57 -4.96 -6.56
C LYS A 37 -9.50 -5.36 -8.04
N THR A 38 -9.01 -4.47 -8.91
CA THR A 38 -8.87 -4.76 -10.36
C THR A 38 -7.92 -5.93 -10.62
N LEU A 39 -6.83 -6.03 -9.85
CA LEU A 39 -5.83 -7.09 -9.97
C LEU A 39 -6.18 -8.35 -9.16
N MET A 40 -7.22 -8.27 -8.32
CA MET A 40 -7.65 -9.31 -7.38
C MET A 40 -6.52 -9.83 -6.48
N ARG A 41 -5.61 -8.95 -6.06
CA ARG A 41 -4.43 -9.32 -5.26
C ARG A 41 -3.87 -8.15 -4.44
N PRO A 42 -3.11 -8.43 -3.36
CA PRO A 42 -2.37 -7.40 -2.66
C PRO A 42 -1.24 -6.83 -3.52
N VAL A 43 -1.05 -5.53 -3.38
CA VAL A 43 0.02 -4.77 -4.00
C VAL A 43 0.77 -4.04 -2.90
N GLN A 44 2.09 -4.19 -2.90
CA GLN A 44 2.95 -3.54 -1.92
C GLN A 44 3.28 -2.12 -2.36
N TYR A 45 3.14 -1.16 -1.45
CA TYR A 45 3.60 0.21 -1.61
C TYR A 45 4.78 0.44 -0.68
N SER A 46 5.75 1.23 -1.13
CA SER A 46 6.94 1.61 -0.37
C SER A 46 6.82 3.01 0.19
N PHE A 47 7.36 3.21 1.39
CA PHE A 47 7.45 4.51 2.03
C PHE A 47 8.27 5.49 1.19
N ILE A 48 7.82 6.74 1.14
CA ILE A 48 8.50 7.85 0.47
C ILE A 48 8.94 8.90 1.48
N GLU A 49 7.99 9.47 2.22
CA GLU A 49 8.25 10.57 3.14
C GLU A 49 7.15 10.71 4.21
N ASP A 50 7.53 11.30 5.34
CA ASP A 50 6.61 11.83 6.35
C ASP A 50 6.39 13.32 6.06
N PHE A 51 5.15 13.80 6.16
CA PHE A 51 4.85 15.23 6.01
C PHE A 51 3.60 15.65 6.79
N GLU A 52 3.41 16.95 6.93
CA GLU A 52 2.25 17.55 7.60
C GLU A 52 1.17 17.91 6.58
N LEU A 53 -0.03 17.36 6.75
CA LEU A 53 -1.17 17.68 5.92
C LEU A 53 -2.04 18.71 6.64
N PRO A 54 -2.25 19.91 6.07
CA PRO A 54 -3.01 20.97 6.75
C PRO A 54 -4.48 20.55 6.94
N ALA A 55 -4.99 20.71 8.16
CA ALA A 55 -6.38 20.47 8.53
C ALA A 55 -7.16 21.79 8.70
N SER A 56 -6.52 22.84 9.21
CA SER A 56 -7.04 24.20 9.30
C SER A 56 -5.88 25.20 9.10
N ASP A 57 -6.12 26.49 9.30
CA ASP A 57 -5.06 27.50 9.23
C ASP A 57 -3.96 27.28 10.29
N ASN A 58 -4.28 26.62 11.42
CA ASN A 58 -3.35 26.38 12.53
C ASN A 58 -3.16 24.90 12.87
N ASP A 59 -3.99 24.01 12.33
CA ASP A 59 -3.96 22.58 12.65
C ASP A 59 -3.39 21.75 11.51
N VAL A 60 -2.59 20.75 11.86
CA VAL A 60 -2.00 19.80 10.93
C VAL A 60 -2.28 18.36 11.36
N VAL A 61 -2.26 17.45 10.40
CA VAL A 61 -2.30 16.00 10.62
C VAL A 61 -0.99 15.41 10.14
N GLN A 62 -0.35 14.62 11.00
CA GLN A 62 0.88 13.90 10.67
C GLN A 62 0.55 12.71 9.76
N VAL A 63 1.14 12.69 8.56
CA VAL A 63 0.85 11.66 7.55
C VAL A 63 2.12 11.08 6.95
N ARG A 64 1.99 9.88 6.38
CA ARG A 64 3.02 9.17 5.64
C ARG A 64 2.60 8.98 4.20
N ARG A 65 3.50 9.21 3.25
CA ARG A 65 3.29 8.96 1.82
C ARG A 65 3.91 7.63 1.42
N TYR A 66 3.13 6.84 0.69
CA TYR A 66 3.53 5.57 0.11
C TYR A 66 3.32 5.59 -1.41
N GLU A 67 4.22 4.96 -2.16
CA GLU A 67 4.18 4.85 -3.62
C GLU A 67 4.24 3.39 -4.07
N LEU A 68 3.48 3.05 -5.11
CA LEU A 68 3.64 1.79 -5.80
C LEU A 68 4.84 1.88 -6.76
N ASN A 69 5.88 1.11 -6.47
CA ASN A 69 7.08 1.02 -7.30
C ASN A 69 7.16 -0.34 -8.02
N GLU A 70 8.22 -0.48 -8.82
CA GLU A 70 8.49 -1.67 -9.61
C GLU A 70 8.63 -2.94 -8.75
N ALA A 71 9.26 -2.83 -7.57
CA ALA A 71 9.39 -3.94 -6.62
C ALA A 71 8.02 -4.42 -6.11
N GLY A 72 7.11 -3.49 -5.82
CA GLY A 72 5.73 -3.79 -5.41
C GLY A 72 4.94 -4.51 -6.50
N LEU A 73 5.08 -4.08 -7.77
CA LEU A 73 4.47 -4.76 -8.92
C LEU A 73 5.08 -6.16 -9.13
N ARG A 74 6.40 -6.28 -9.01
CA ARG A 74 7.10 -7.57 -9.10
C ARG A 74 6.63 -8.54 -8.02
N GLN A 75 6.46 -8.08 -6.78
CA GLN A 75 5.93 -8.91 -5.70
C GLN A 75 4.47 -9.31 -5.95
N ALA A 76 3.63 -8.39 -6.41
CA ALA A 76 2.23 -8.71 -6.74
C ALA A 76 2.11 -9.76 -7.86
N ARG A 77 3.07 -9.78 -8.80
CA ARG A 77 3.17 -10.82 -9.82
C ARG A 77 3.57 -12.17 -9.23
N LEU A 78 4.54 -12.20 -8.31
CA LEU A 78 5.01 -13.43 -7.66
C LEU A 78 3.99 -14.01 -6.66
N ALA A 79 3.21 -13.16 -5.99
CA ALA A 79 2.19 -13.57 -5.02
C ALA A 79 1.06 -14.39 -5.67
N PHE A 80 0.86 -14.22 -6.98
CA PHE A 80 -0.06 -15.03 -7.77
C PHE A 80 0.72 -16.22 -8.34
N ASN A 81 0.63 -17.38 -7.70
CA ASN A 81 1.33 -18.59 -8.14
C ASN A 81 0.79 -19.02 -9.53
N CYS A 82 1.50 -18.63 -10.60
CA CYS A 82 1.18 -18.99 -11.99
C CYS A 82 0.89 -20.49 -12.11
N ASP A 83 1.62 -21.36 -11.40
CA ASP A 83 1.53 -22.82 -11.56
C ASP A 83 0.32 -23.45 -10.85
N ALA A 84 -0.08 -22.94 -9.67
CA ALA A 84 -1.23 -23.48 -8.93
C ALA A 84 -2.57 -23.08 -9.58
N VAL A 85 -2.66 -21.86 -10.10
CA VAL A 85 -3.83 -21.40 -10.87
C VAL A 85 -3.91 -22.14 -12.20
N PHE A 86 -2.77 -22.30 -12.90
CA PHE A 86 -2.69 -23.08 -14.13
C PHE A 86 -3.15 -24.52 -13.93
N LYS A 87 -2.75 -25.18 -12.84
CA LYS A 87 -3.18 -26.55 -12.53
C LYS A 87 -4.70 -26.65 -12.37
N SER A 88 -5.33 -25.80 -11.54
CA SER A 88 -6.79 -25.85 -11.35
C SER A 88 -7.59 -25.44 -12.60
N MET A 89 -7.06 -24.52 -13.42
CA MET A 89 -7.68 -24.11 -14.69
C MET A 89 -7.55 -25.21 -15.77
N SER A 90 -6.41 -25.92 -15.80
CA SER A 90 -6.21 -27.06 -16.70
C SER A 90 -7.12 -28.25 -16.33
N GLU A 91 -7.31 -28.51 -15.03
CA GLU A 91 -8.17 -29.58 -14.51
C GLU A 91 -9.66 -29.30 -14.76
N SER A 92 -10.05 -28.02 -14.91
CA SER A 92 -11.41 -27.60 -15.28
C SER A 92 -11.65 -27.52 -16.79
N GLY A 93 -10.70 -28.00 -17.61
CA GLY A 93 -10.84 -28.01 -19.08
C GLY A 93 -10.68 -26.63 -19.73
N VAL A 94 -10.23 -25.63 -18.97
CA VAL A 94 -9.91 -24.29 -19.50
C VAL A 94 -8.52 -24.37 -20.14
N LEU A 95 -8.50 -24.61 -21.46
CA LEU A 95 -7.31 -24.56 -22.30
C LEU A 95 -6.74 -23.13 -22.29
N ASN A 96 -5.83 -22.90 -21.33
CA ASN A 96 -4.73 -21.95 -21.35
C ASN A 96 -5.09 -20.53 -21.83
N ARG A 97 -5.44 -19.61 -20.91
CA ARG A 97 -5.62 -18.18 -21.22
C ARG A 97 -5.17 -17.28 -20.09
N GLY A 98 -3.90 -16.89 -20.16
CA GLY A 98 -3.39 -15.66 -19.56
C GLY A 98 -2.87 -15.83 -18.15
N SER A 99 -1.64 -16.32 -18.02
CA SER A 99 -0.88 -16.14 -16.79
C SER A 99 -0.19 -14.76 -16.84
N ASP A 100 0.03 -14.13 -15.68
CA ASP A 100 0.87 -12.92 -15.64
C ASP A 100 2.28 -13.21 -16.19
N CYS A 101 2.68 -14.48 -16.17
CA CYS A 101 3.91 -14.97 -16.76
C CYS A 101 3.98 -14.75 -18.28
N ASP A 102 2.84 -14.62 -18.98
CA ASP A 102 2.75 -14.38 -20.43
C ASP A 102 2.82 -12.89 -20.83
N VAL A 103 2.78 -11.97 -19.86
CA VAL A 103 2.88 -10.52 -20.09
C VAL A 103 4.19 -9.96 -19.54
N LEU A 104 4.57 -8.76 -19.98
CA LEU A 104 5.79 -8.09 -19.52
C LEU A 104 5.72 -7.73 -18.03
N PRO A 105 6.84 -7.69 -17.30
CA PRO A 105 6.90 -7.14 -15.95
C PRO A 105 6.25 -5.75 -15.88
N GLY A 106 5.44 -5.50 -14.84
CA GLY A 106 4.63 -4.28 -14.72
C GLY A 106 3.26 -4.34 -15.41
N MET A 107 2.97 -5.43 -16.13
CA MET A 107 1.66 -5.75 -16.70
C MET A 107 1.06 -6.99 -16.01
N PHE A 108 -0.27 -7.05 -15.96
CA PHE A 108 -1.01 -8.16 -15.36
C PHE A 108 -2.13 -8.63 -16.29
N ASP A 109 -2.23 -9.94 -16.45
CA ASP A 109 -3.25 -10.56 -17.28
C ASP A 109 -4.58 -10.61 -16.53
N LEU A 110 -5.62 -9.99 -17.10
CA LEU A 110 -6.96 -9.96 -16.52
C LEU A 110 -7.91 -10.93 -17.22
N THR A 111 -7.41 -11.80 -18.11
CA THR A 111 -8.23 -12.67 -18.97
C THR A 111 -9.15 -13.58 -18.17
N ALA A 112 -8.61 -14.23 -17.14
CA ALA A 112 -9.37 -15.08 -16.24
C ALA A 112 -10.46 -14.31 -15.48
N ALA A 113 -10.16 -13.07 -15.05
CA ALA A 113 -11.11 -12.20 -14.35
C ALA A 113 -12.15 -11.56 -15.27
N SER A 114 -11.92 -11.58 -16.58
CA SER A 114 -12.70 -10.84 -17.59
C SER A 114 -13.43 -11.76 -18.56
N ASN A 115 -13.90 -12.93 -18.11
CA ASN A 115 -14.64 -13.90 -18.92
C ASN A 115 -13.91 -14.27 -20.24
N ASN A 116 -12.60 -14.49 -20.16
CA ASN A 116 -11.73 -14.83 -21.29
C ASN A 116 -11.53 -13.75 -22.36
N ILE A 117 -11.88 -12.49 -22.06
CA ILE A 117 -11.49 -11.33 -22.88
C ILE A 117 -10.03 -11.01 -22.55
N PRO A 118 -9.13 -10.83 -23.54
CA PRO A 118 -7.69 -10.68 -23.31
C PRO A 118 -7.30 -9.28 -22.82
N PHE A 119 -7.88 -8.86 -21.70
CA PHE A 119 -7.55 -7.60 -21.06
C PHE A 119 -6.25 -7.71 -20.28
N VAL A 120 -5.50 -6.62 -20.28
CA VAL A 120 -4.24 -6.49 -19.57
C VAL A 120 -4.24 -5.18 -18.80
N TRP A 121 -3.89 -5.26 -17.53
CA TRP A 121 -3.70 -4.11 -16.67
C TRP A 121 -2.26 -3.63 -16.71
N SER A 122 -2.06 -2.32 -16.67
CA SER A 122 -0.76 -1.69 -16.40
C SER A 122 -0.97 -0.33 -15.73
N LEU A 123 0.10 0.33 -15.29
CA LEU A 123 0.02 1.76 -15.00
C LEU A 123 -0.10 2.56 -16.31
N PRO A 124 -0.60 3.82 -16.25
CA PRO A 124 -0.86 4.61 -17.45
C PRO A 124 0.40 4.81 -18.30
N HIS A 125 0.20 4.78 -19.62
CA HIS A 125 1.26 4.87 -20.61
C HIS A 125 2.34 3.79 -20.47
N PHE A 126 1.99 2.64 -19.87
CA PHE A 126 2.93 1.57 -19.55
C PHE A 126 4.07 2.04 -18.62
N TYR A 127 3.75 2.90 -17.66
CA TYR A 127 4.68 3.29 -16.60
C TYR A 127 5.11 2.05 -15.78
N LEU A 128 6.40 1.97 -15.43
CA LEU A 128 7.01 0.82 -14.74
C LEU A 128 6.85 -0.54 -15.46
N VAL A 129 6.59 -0.53 -16.77
CA VAL A 129 6.66 -1.75 -17.59
C VAL A 129 8.09 -1.94 -18.05
N GLU A 130 8.65 -3.12 -17.80
CA GLU A 130 10.00 -3.48 -18.24
C GLU A 130 9.93 -4.49 -19.37
N ALA A 131 10.77 -4.30 -20.39
CA ALA A 131 10.97 -5.28 -21.46
C ALA A 131 12.46 -5.58 -21.58
N GLN A 132 12.82 -6.88 -21.63
CA GLN A 132 14.21 -7.29 -21.86
C GLN A 132 14.70 -6.83 -23.24
N ASP A 133 13.79 -6.83 -24.22
CA ASP A 133 14.02 -6.29 -25.55
C ASP A 133 13.10 -5.08 -25.76
N SER A 134 13.72 -3.93 -26.08
CA SER A 134 13.01 -2.70 -26.42
C SER A 134 11.95 -2.91 -27.52
N THR A 135 12.16 -3.81 -28.48
CA THR A 135 11.20 -4.03 -29.57
C THR A 135 9.88 -4.66 -29.09
N GLN A 136 9.89 -5.28 -27.92
CA GLN A 136 8.70 -5.89 -27.29
C GLN A 136 7.90 -4.88 -26.46
N HIS A 137 8.49 -3.75 -26.10
CA HIS A 137 7.83 -2.76 -25.27
C HIS A 137 6.62 -2.15 -26.02
N PRO A 138 5.39 -2.15 -25.45
CA PRO A 138 4.19 -1.68 -26.15
C PRO A 138 4.31 -0.24 -26.68
N ARG A 139 4.98 0.64 -25.92
CA ARG A 139 5.28 2.03 -26.33
C ARG A 139 6.08 2.16 -27.62
N ASN A 140 6.90 1.17 -27.98
CA ASN A 140 7.72 1.22 -29.19
C ASN A 140 6.95 0.75 -30.43
N ASN A 141 5.85 0.03 -30.23
CA ASN A 141 4.98 -0.46 -31.30
C ASN A 141 3.75 0.42 -31.53
N LEU A 142 3.53 1.45 -30.69
CA LEU A 142 2.38 2.36 -30.77
C LEU A 142 2.83 3.82 -30.75
N ILE A 143 2.31 4.61 -31.69
CA ILE A 143 2.55 6.06 -31.76
C ILE A 143 1.58 6.78 -30.82
N GLY A 144 2.01 7.87 -30.17
CA GLY A 144 1.15 8.74 -29.36
C GLY A 144 1.34 8.62 -27.84
N PHE A 145 2.26 7.76 -27.38
CA PHE A 145 2.59 7.69 -25.95
C PHE A 145 3.56 8.78 -25.53
N VAL A 146 3.14 9.60 -24.57
CA VAL A 146 4.06 10.47 -23.81
C VAL A 146 4.95 9.61 -22.92
N THR A 147 6.22 9.98 -22.77
CA THR A 147 7.12 9.31 -21.82
C THR A 147 6.62 9.49 -20.39
N PRO A 148 6.24 8.41 -19.68
CA PRO A 148 5.64 8.53 -18.38
C PRO A 148 6.70 8.83 -17.31
N THR A 149 6.82 10.10 -16.93
CA THR A 149 7.71 10.54 -15.86
C THR A 149 6.97 11.37 -14.82
N GLY A 150 7.46 11.31 -13.58
CA GLY A 150 6.97 12.13 -12.48
C GLY A 150 5.64 11.67 -11.86
N PRO A 151 5.05 12.51 -10.98
CA PRO A 151 3.91 12.14 -10.12
C PRO A 151 2.62 11.84 -10.90
N ARG A 152 2.50 12.30 -12.15
CA ARG A 152 1.31 12.08 -12.97
C ARG A 152 1.01 10.61 -13.24
N TYR A 153 2.01 9.73 -13.23
CA TYR A 153 1.83 8.31 -13.57
C TYR A 153 1.97 7.36 -12.37
N ARG A 154 2.37 7.90 -11.21
CA ARG A 154 2.60 7.14 -9.97
C ARG A 154 1.29 6.87 -9.23
N ASN A 155 1.16 5.69 -8.64
CA ASN A 155 0.11 5.43 -7.66
C ASN A 155 0.63 5.80 -6.28
N MET A 156 -0.13 6.63 -5.57
CA MET A 156 0.25 7.14 -4.27
C MET A 156 -0.88 7.01 -3.27
N VAL A 157 -0.53 6.71 -2.03
CA VAL A 157 -1.45 6.65 -0.90
C VAL A 157 -0.82 7.42 0.25
N VAL A 158 -1.61 8.29 0.88
CA VAL A 158 -1.24 9.07 2.05
C VAL A 158 -2.05 8.55 3.22
N VAL A 159 -1.34 8.10 4.24
CA VAL A 159 -1.88 7.40 5.39
C VAL A 159 -1.60 8.22 6.64
N GLU A 160 -2.60 8.39 7.50
CA GLU A 160 -2.40 9.00 8.81
C GLU A 160 -1.57 8.08 9.70
N ARG A 161 -0.57 8.66 10.34
CA ARG A 161 0.53 7.93 11.00
C ARG A 161 0.06 6.97 12.09
N GLU A 162 -0.85 7.39 12.95
CA GLU A 162 -1.23 6.65 14.15
C GLU A 162 -2.37 5.65 13.87
N SER A 163 -3.44 6.10 13.22
CA SER A 163 -4.64 5.29 12.94
C SER A 163 -4.54 4.40 11.70
N GLY A 164 -3.53 4.62 10.84
CA GLY A 164 -3.42 3.90 9.57
C GLY A 164 -4.53 4.26 8.56
N ARG A 165 -5.35 5.28 8.83
CA ARG A 165 -6.44 5.68 7.94
C ARG A 165 -5.88 6.33 6.67
N VAL A 166 -6.40 5.92 5.50
CA VAL A 166 -6.02 6.54 4.23
C VAL A 166 -6.73 7.89 4.11
N LEU A 167 -5.95 8.98 4.06
CA LEU A 167 -6.47 10.35 3.95
C LEU A 167 -6.48 10.84 2.52
N GLN A 168 -5.48 10.46 1.73
CA GLN A 168 -5.46 10.75 0.30
C GLN A 168 -5.04 9.52 -0.47
N SER A 169 -5.66 9.25 -1.60
CA SER A 169 -5.20 8.22 -2.52
C SER A 169 -5.33 8.71 -3.94
N MET A 170 -4.34 8.38 -4.75
CA MET A 170 -4.32 8.62 -6.18
C MET A 170 -3.98 7.29 -6.84
N LEU A 171 -5.01 6.55 -7.20
CA LEU A 171 -4.90 5.24 -7.82
C LEU A 171 -5.13 5.40 -9.32
N LYS A 172 -4.18 4.92 -10.12
CA LYS A 172 -4.21 5.01 -11.56
C LYS A 172 -4.06 3.61 -12.14
N GLU A 173 -4.76 3.41 -13.23
CA GLU A 173 -4.73 2.16 -13.96
C GLU A 173 -5.01 2.41 -15.43
N GLN A 174 -4.44 1.54 -16.26
CA GLN A 174 -4.68 1.47 -17.69
C GLN A 174 -5.15 0.06 -18.02
N ILE A 175 -6.25 -0.01 -18.77
CA ILE A 175 -6.75 -1.25 -19.34
C ILE A 175 -6.38 -1.26 -20.81
N SER A 176 -5.68 -2.31 -21.21
CA SER A 176 -5.30 -2.60 -22.59
C SER A 176 -5.96 -3.88 -23.06
N ILE A 177 -6.15 -4.05 -24.36
CA ILE A 177 -6.48 -5.34 -24.97
C ILE A 177 -5.24 -5.93 -25.62
N ARG A 178 -4.95 -7.19 -25.34
CA ARG A 178 -3.87 -7.92 -26.00
C ARG A 178 -4.37 -8.52 -27.29
N LEU A 179 -3.75 -8.12 -28.39
CA LEU A 179 -3.98 -8.70 -29.70
C LEU A 179 -2.88 -9.73 -29.96
N TYR A 180 -3.29 -10.96 -30.26
CA TYR A 180 -2.37 -12.06 -30.59
C TYR A 180 -2.19 -12.14 -32.10
N LYS A 181 -0.98 -12.52 -32.52
CA LYS A 181 -0.75 -12.91 -33.90
C LYS A 181 -1.39 -14.28 -34.12
N ASP A 182 -2.31 -14.39 -35.07
CA ASP A 182 -2.84 -15.68 -35.55
C ASP A 182 -2.58 -15.76 -37.06
N ASP A 183 -1.70 -16.68 -37.45
CA ASP A 183 -1.32 -16.86 -38.86
C ASP A 183 -2.42 -17.57 -39.67
N ARG A 184 -3.47 -18.10 -39.02
CA ARG A 184 -4.59 -18.77 -39.69
C ARG A 184 -5.68 -17.80 -40.13
N ASN A 185 -5.74 -16.60 -39.57
CA ASN A 185 -6.82 -15.63 -39.81
C ASN A 185 -6.29 -14.35 -40.46
N TYR A 186 -5.82 -14.50 -41.70
CA TYR A 186 -4.94 -13.55 -42.40
C TYR A 186 -5.47 -12.10 -42.50
N PHE A 187 -6.79 -11.89 -42.51
CA PHE A 187 -7.38 -10.57 -42.73
C PHE A 187 -7.37 -9.65 -41.49
N PHE A 188 -7.32 -10.20 -40.27
CA PHE A 188 -7.46 -9.39 -39.04
C PHE A 188 -6.25 -9.47 -38.11
N THR A 189 -5.38 -10.47 -38.24
CA THR A 189 -4.32 -10.77 -37.25
C THR A 189 -2.90 -10.77 -37.80
N LYS A 190 -2.67 -10.17 -38.99
CA LYS A 190 -1.31 -9.95 -39.54
C LYS A 190 -0.60 -8.77 -38.87
N HIS A 191 -0.62 -8.73 -37.55
CA HIS A 191 0.10 -7.76 -36.73
C HIS A 191 1.01 -8.50 -35.74
N LYS A 192 1.99 -7.79 -35.17
CA LYS A 192 2.77 -8.32 -34.04
C LYS A 192 1.86 -8.45 -32.82
N SER A 193 2.18 -9.37 -31.91
CA SER A 193 1.50 -9.43 -30.62
C SER A 193 1.71 -8.09 -29.91
N ILE A 194 0.64 -7.42 -29.53
CA ILE A 194 0.70 -6.06 -28.98
C ILE A 194 -0.41 -5.84 -27.96
N ALA A 195 -0.12 -5.05 -26.92
CA ALA A 195 -1.13 -4.56 -25.99
C ALA A 195 -1.56 -3.17 -26.44
N VAL A 196 -2.81 -3.04 -26.89
CA VAL A 196 -3.39 -1.77 -27.33
C VAL A 196 -4.12 -1.14 -26.15
N PRO A 197 -3.77 0.08 -25.70
CA PRO A 197 -4.48 0.75 -24.63
C PRO A 197 -5.92 1.03 -25.07
N LEU A 198 -6.89 0.81 -24.19
CA LEU A 198 -8.29 1.19 -24.43
C LEU A 198 -8.59 2.52 -23.72
N TYR A 199 -8.30 2.56 -22.43
CA TYR A 199 -8.42 3.75 -21.60
C TYR A 199 -7.50 3.64 -20.40
N TRP A 200 -7.24 4.78 -19.77
CA TRP A 200 -6.70 4.84 -18.42
C TRP A 200 -7.56 5.76 -17.58
N ARG A 201 -7.61 5.50 -16.28
CA ARG A 201 -8.37 6.31 -15.33
C ARG A 201 -7.53 6.62 -14.10
N MET A 202 -7.97 7.63 -13.38
CA MET A 202 -7.41 8.04 -12.10
C MET A 202 -8.55 8.20 -11.11
N ASP A 203 -8.50 7.40 -10.06
CA ASP A 203 -9.40 7.48 -8.94
C ASP A 203 -8.68 8.22 -7.80
N THR A 204 -9.19 9.41 -7.48
CA THR A 204 -8.70 10.21 -6.36
C THR A 204 -9.70 10.18 -5.21
N LYS A 205 -9.18 9.94 -4.00
CA LYS A 205 -9.93 10.09 -2.75
C LYS A 205 -9.15 11.08 -1.90
N ASN A 206 -9.82 12.11 -1.40
CA ASN A 206 -9.23 13.09 -0.50
C ASN A 206 -10.16 13.25 0.70
N ALA A 207 -9.61 13.15 1.90
CA ALA A 207 -10.30 13.45 3.14
C ALA A 207 -10.69 14.93 3.15
N THR A 208 -11.92 15.20 3.58
CA THR A 208 -12.44 16.55 3.72
C THR A 208 -11.67 17.33 4.77
N VAL A 209 -11.78 18.66 4.73
CA VAL A 209 -11.22 19.53 5.78
C VAL A 209 -11.76 19.15 7.15
N ALA A 210 -13.08 18.91 7.26
CA ALA A 210 -13.73 18.51 8.51
C ALA A 210 -13.21 17.17 9.05
N GLU A 211 -13.02 16.16 8.19
CA GLU A 211 -12.42 14.88 8.61
C GLU A 211 -10.99 15.07 9.11
N ARG A 212 -10.19 15.89 8.44
CA ARG A 212 -8.81 16.20 8.88
C ARG A 212 -8.78 16.97 10.20
N GLN A 213 -9.68 17.93 10.40
CA GLN A 213 -9.82 18.67 11.65
C GLN A 213 -10.21 17.75 12.81
N LEU A 214 -11.18 16.86 12.58
CA LEU A 214 -11.57 15.85 13.58
C LEU A 214 -10.39 14.96 13.97
N LEU A 215 -9.62 14.48 12.98
CA LEU A 215 -8.42 13.67 13.23
C LEU A 215 -7.34 14.44 13.99
N SER A 216 -7.07 15.70 13.61
CA SER A 216 -6.11 16.56 14.30
C SER A 216 -6.51 16.80 15.76
N SER A 217 -7.80 17.07 16.01
CA SER A 217 -8.36 17.22 17.36
C SER A 217 -8.22 15.94 18.19
N MET A 218 -8.49 14.77 17.60
CA MET A 218 -8.29 13.48 18.27
C MET A 218 -6.81 13.25 18.61
N GLN A 219 -5.88 13.49 17.68
CA GLN A 219 -4.43 13.38 17.93
C GLN A 219 -3.98 14.30 19.07
N GLY A 220 -4.47 15.54 19.10
CA GLY A 220 -4.17 16.50 20.18
C GLY A 220 -4.66 16.00 21.55
N THR A 221 -5.87 15.42 21.59
CA THR A 221 -6.46 14.90 22.83
C THR A 221 -5.68 13.69 23.37
N PHE A 222 -5.29 12.75 22.52
CA PHE A 222 -4.50 11.58 22.93
C PHE A 222 -3.10 11.98 23.40
N ARG A 223 -2.42 12.90 22.70
CA ARG A 223 -1.14 13.45 23.17
C ARG A 223 -1.27 14.18 24.50
N GLY A 224 -2.36 14.91 24.71
CA GLY A 224 -2.67 15.56 25.98
C GLY A 224 -2.90 14.57 27.11
N LEU A 225 -3.59 13.45 26.85
CA LEU A 225 -3.80 12.37 27.81
C LEU A 225 -2.49 11.66 28.16
N ASP A 226 -1.64 11.37 27.19
CA ASP A 226 -0.32 10.76 27.44
C ASP A 226 0.54 11.68 28.31
N ALA A 227 0.60 12.98 27.98
CA ALA A 227 1.32 13.97 28.78
C ALA A 227 0.76 14.07 30.22
N GLY A 228 -0.56 14.06 30.37
CA GLY A 228 -1.23 14.05 31.67
C GLY A 228 -0.93 12.78 32.49
N PHE A 229 -0.93 11.61 31.83
CA PHE A 229 -0.58 10.35 32.48
C PHE A 229 0.88 10.32 32.93
N PHE A 230 1.81 10.76 32.09
CA PHE A 230 3.23 10.89 32.46
C PHE A 230 3.43 11.88 33.62
N ALA A 231 2.74 13.02 33.60
CA ALA A 231 2.78 13.98 34.69
C ALA A 231 2.27 13.36 36.01
N CYS A 232 1.16 12.64 35.98
CA CYS A 232 0.62 11.93 37.15
C CYS A 232 1.57 10.83 37.67
N MET A 233 2.19 10.06 36.79
CA MET A 233 3.16 9.03 37.18
C MET A 233 4.41 9.64 37.82
N ILE A 234 4.92 10.73 37.26
CA ILE A 234 6.10 11.44 37.80
C ILE A 234 5.76 12.08 39.14
N LEU A 235 4.67 12.86 39.22
CA LEU A 235 4.25 13.52 40.46
C LEU A 235 3.89 12.51 41.54
N GLY A 236 3.14 11.45 41.19
CA GLY A 236 2.83 10.35 42.10
C GLY A 236 4.10 9.65 42.60
N GLY A 237 5.06 9.37 41.72
CA GLY A 237 6.35 8.79 42.10
C GLY A 237 7.16 9.69 43.04
N VAL A 238 7.22 11.00 42.76
CA VAL A 238 7.91 11.98 43.62
C VAL A 238 7.23 12.07 45.00
N CYS A 239 5.89 12.11 45.05
CA CYS A 239 5.16 12.12 46.32
C CYS A 239 5.42 10.85 47.14
N LEU A 240 5.48 9.68 46.49
CA LEU A 240 5.73 8.41 47.16
C LEU A 240 7.15 8.32 47.71
N LEU A 241 8.14 8.82 46.96
CA LEU A 241 9.53 8.96 47.43
C LEU A 241 9.64 9.93 48.62
N ALA A 242 8.96 11.07 48.56
CA ALA A 242 8.94 12.03 49.66
C ALA A 242 8.30 11.43 50.91
N ALA A 243 7.18 10.71 50.77
CA ALA A 243 6.51 10.03 51.88
C ALA A 243 7.39 8.93 52.49
N LEU A 244 8.10 8.14 51.68
CA LEU A 244 9.07 7.15 52.15
C LEU A 244 10.23 7.80 52.92
N PHE A 245 10.74 8.93 52.41
CA PHE A 245 11.84 9.64 53.06
C PHE A 245 11.42 10.21 54.41
N VAL A 246 10.26 10.86 54.49
CA VAL A 246 9.69 11.36 55.75
C VAL A 246 9.38 10.21 56.70
N GLY A 247 8.81 9.10 56.22
CA GLY A 247 8.56 7.91 57.01
C GLY A 247 9.84 7.31 57.60
N MET A 248 10.93 7.26 56.81
CA MET A 248 12.23 6.82 57.31
C MET A 248 12.85 7.77 58.33
N LEU A 249 12.70 9.09 58.15
CA LEU A 249 13.14 10.08 59.14
C LEU A 249 12.38 9.94 60.46
N LEU A 250 11.05 9.84 60.41
CA LEU A 250 10.20 9.64 61.59
C LEU A 250 10.48 8.29 62.29
N TYR A 251 10.69 7.22 61.52
CA TYR A 251 11.08 5.93 62.07
C TYR A 251 12.44 6.00 62.77
N ARG A 252 13.42 6.67 62.17
CA ARG A 252 14.74 6.89 62.76
C ARG A 252 14.64 7.66 64.08
N ASP A 253 13.89 8.76 64.11
CA ASP A 253 13.74 9.58 65.32
C ASP A 253 13.04 8.81 66.45
N ASN A 254 11.98 8.04 66.15
CA ASN A 254 11.32 7.18 67.14
C ASN A 254 12.23 6.03 67.63
N SER A 255 13.00 5.41 66.72
CA SER A 255 13.93 4.35 67.11
C SER A 255 15.03 4.86 68.06
N LEU A 256 15.52 6.09 67.86
CA LEU A 256 16.51 6.72 68.71
C LEU A 256 15.96 7.13 70.09
N GLN A 257 14.67 7.46 70.17
CA GLN A 257 14.02 7.72 71.46
C GLN A 257 13.82 6.44 72.29
N SER A 258 13.61 5.28 71.66
CA SER A 258 13.38 4.01 72.36
C SER A 258 14.62 3.39 73.01
N VAL A 259 15.83 3.89 72.68
CA VAL A 259 17.12 3.41 73.22
C VAL A 259 17.68 4.36 74.29
N ARG A 260 16.96 5.44 74.63
CA ARG A 260 17.26 6.29 75.80
C ARG A 260 16.35 5.96 76.96
#